data_AF-A0A5C5UEJ6-F1
#
_entry.id   AF-A0A5C5UEJ6-F1
#
_cell.length_a   1.000
_cell.length_b   1.000
_cell.length_c   1.000
_cell.angle_alpha   90.00
_cell.angle_beta   90.00
_cell.angle_gamma   90.00
#
_symmetry.space_group_name_H-M   'P 1'
#
loop_
_entity.id
_entity.type
_entity.pdbx_description
1 polymer ?
#
loop_
_entity_poly.entity_id
_entity_poly.type
_entity_poly.pdbx_seq_one_letter_code
_entity_poly.pdbx_strand_id
1 'polypeptide(L)' 'MAMTLRLSPDQDRALTLLAAAQGTSKQEAAVRAIVAAAARTLIDAEVAELARTYLAEYATLERRIRQVPPRKR' A
#
# COMPACT_ATOMS: atom_id res chain seq x y z
N MET A 1 -12.62 24.58 -10.28
CA MET A 1 -13.89 24.11 -9.69
C MET A 1 -13.68 24.00 -8.18
N ALA A 2 -14.54 24.60 -7.36
CA ALA A 2 -14.44 24.50 -5.90
C ALA A 2 -15.15 23.22 -5.44
N MET A 3 -14.39 22.27 -4.88
CA MET A 3 -14.94 21.07 -4.26
C MET A 3 -15.02 21.30 -2.75
N THR A 4 -16.22 21.24 -2.18
CA THR A 4 -16.44 21.34 -0.72
C THR A 4 -16.63 19.95 -0.14
N LEU A 5 -15.70 19.53 0.70
CA LEU A 5 -15.74 18.25 1.41
C LEU A 5 -16.37 18.46 2.78
N ARG A 6 -17.42 17.70 3.13
CA ARG A 6 -17.99 17.73 4.49
C ARG A 6 -17.22 16.76 5.37
N LEU A 7 -16.55 17.29 6.38
CA LEU A 7 -15.77 16.51 7.34
C LEU A 7 -16.50 16.41 8.68
N SER A 8 -16.41 15.23 9.31
CA SER A 8 -16.72 15.13 10.75
C SER A 8 -15.67 15.89 11.58
N PRO A 9 -15.95 16.23 12.84
CA PRO A 9 -14.98 16.89 13.71
C PRO A 9 -13.66 16.11 13.83
N ASP A 10 -13.73 14.78 13.90
CA ASP A 10 -12.54 13.92 13.98
C ASP A 10 -11.73 13.93 12.68
N GLN A 11 -12.40 13.95 11.54
CA GLN A 11 -11.73 14.04 10.24
C GLN A 11 -11.05 15.39 10.05
N ASP A 12 -11.69 16.49 10.45
CA ASP A 12 -11.07 17.83 10.39
C ASP A 12 -9.85 17.92 11.31
N ARG A 13 -9.93 17.34 12.51
CA ARG A 13 -8.80 17.26 13.43
C ARG A 13 -7.65 16.44 12.84
N ALA A 14 -7.94 15.27 12.29
CA ALA A 14 -6.93 14.44 11.63
C ALA A 14 -6.28 15.16 10.44
N LEU A 15 -7.07 15.85 9.61
CA LEU A 15 -6.57 16.62 8.48
C LEU A 15 -5.72 17.82 8.93
N THR A 16 -6.10 18.48 10.04
CA THR A 16 -5.32 19.56 10.65
C THR A 16 -3.94 19.06 11.08
N LEU A 17 -3.89 17.92 11.77
CA LEU A 17 -2.63 17.31 12.22
C LEU A 17 -1.76 16.90 11.03
N LEU A 18 -2.36 16.30 9.99
CA LEU A 18 -1.66 15.90 8.78
C LEU A 18 -1.04 17.11 8.06
N ALA A 19 -1.81 18.18 7.88
CA ALA A 19 -1.36 19.41 7.27
C ALA A 19 -0.20 20.05 8.05
N ALA A 20 -0.33 20.10 9.39
CA ALA A 20 0.73 20.60 10.25
C ALA A 20 2.01 19.76 10.15
N ALA A 21 1.91 18.43 10.17
CA ALA A 21 3.04 17.52 10.04
C ALA A 21 3.76 17.64 8.68
N GLN A 22 3.03 18.01 7.63
CA GLN A 22 3.58 18.20 6.28
C GLN A 22 4.02 19.64 6.00
N GLY A 23 3.69 20.60 6.88
CA GLY A 23 3.91 22.02 6.64
C GLY A 23 3.09 22.58 5.46
N THR A 24 1.89 22.04 5.21
CA THR A 24 1.04 22.39 4.07
C THR A 24 -0.34 22.88 4.52
N SER A 25 -1.16 23.38 3.58
CA SER A 25 -2.56 23.72 3.86
C SER A 25 -3.42 22.46 4.00
N LYS A 26 -4.58 22.56 4.68
CA LYS A 26 -5.55 21.45 4.77
C LYS A 26 -5.97 20.92 3.40
N GLN A 27 -6.17 21.81 2.43
CA GLN A 27 -6.56 21.42 1.08
C GLN A 27 -5.45 20.63 0.39
N GLU A 28 -4.21 21.11 0.46
CA GLU A 28 -3.06 20.43 -0.14
C GLU A 28 -2.81 19.07 0.53
N ALA A 29 -2.88 19.02 1.86
CA ALA A 29 -2.76 17.77 2.62
C ALA A 29 -3.84 16.75 2.21
N ALA A 30 -5.08 17.20 1.99
CA ALA A 30 -6.17 16.34 1.53
C ALA A 30 -5.90 15.79 0.12
N VAL A 31 -5.47 16.64 -0.81
CA VAL A 31 -5.11 16.22 -2.18
C VAL A 31 -3.98 15.19 -2.14
N ARG A 32 -2.91 15.46 -1.38
CA ARG A 32 -1.79 14.52 -1.20
C ARG A 32 -2.22 13.21 -0.58
N ALA A 33 -3.08 13.25 0.44
CA ALA A 33 -3.59 12.06 1.09
C ALA A 33 -4.38 11.18 0.12
N ILE A 34 -5.24 11.78 -0.72
CA ILE A 34 -6.01 11.07 -1.75
C ILE A 34 -5.09 10.41 -2.77
N VAL A 35 -4.12 11.16 -3.32
CA VAL A 35 -3.16 10.62 -4.31
C VAL A 35 -2.35 9.49 -3.70
N ALA A 36 -1.85 9.66 -2.48
CA ALA A 36 -1.06 8.64 -1.80
C ALA A 36 -1.88 7.39 -1.46
N ALA A 37 -3.15 7.54 -1.07
CA ALA A 37 -4.05 6.42 -0.80
C ALA A 37 -4.38 5.64 -2.08
N ALA A 38 -4.65 6.35 -3.19
CA ALA A 38 -4.90 5.73 -4.48
C ALA A 38 -3.67 4.94 -4.97
N ALA A 39 -2.48 5.54 -4.91
CA ALA A 39 -1.24 4.88 -5.30
C ALA A 39 -0.97 3.61 -4.48
N ARG A 40 -1.11 3.69 -3.14
CA ARG A 40 -0.97 2.51 -2.26
C ARG A 40 -1.97 1.41 -2.62
N THR A 41 -3.24 1.78 -2.83
CA THR A 41 -4.29 0.80 -3.17
C THR A 41 -3.96 0.03 -4.46
N LEU A 42 -3.44 0.72 -5.47
CA LEU A 42 -3.05 0.09 -6.73
C LEU A 42 -1.83 -0.82 -6.56
N ILE A 43 -0.80 -0.34 -5.85
CA ILE A 43 0.41 -1.12 -5.59
C ILE A 43 0.09 -2.38 -4.77
N ASP A 44 -0.74 -2.26 -3.73
CA ASP A 44 -1.13 -3.39 -2.89
C ASP A 44 -1.88 -4.45 -3.69
N ALA A 45 -2.74 -4.02 -4.64
CA ALA A 45 -3.45 -4.93 -5.53
C ALA A 45 -2.48 -5.67 -6.48
N GLU A 46 -1.51 -4.96 -7.05
CA GLU A 46 -0.48 -5.54 -7.93
C GLU A 46 0.39 -6.55 -7.18
N VAL A 47 0.88 -6.20 -5.99
CA VAL A 47 1.67 -7.10 -5.14
C VAL A 47 0.86 -8.34 -4.76
N ALA A 48 -0.42 -8.18 -4.40
CA ALA A 48 -1.28 -9.31 -4.06
C ALA A 48 -1.51 -10.25 -5.26
N GLU A 49 -1.64 -9.70 -6.47
CA GLU A 49 -1.80 -10.50 -7.68
C GLU A 49 -0.51 -11.24 -8.05
N LEU A 50 0.64 -10.57 -7.96
CA LEU A 50 1.95 -11.18 -8.16
C LEU A 50 2.17 -12.32 -7.16
N ALA A 51 1.86 -12.09 -5.90
CA ALA A 51 1.95 -13.10 -4.85
C ALA A 51 1.07 -14.31 -5.15
N ARG A 52 -0.19 -14.12 -5.55
CA ARG A 52 -1.09 -15.21 -5.96
C ARG A 52 -0.54 -16.02 -7.13
N THR A 53 0.01 -15.33 -8.12
CA THR A 53 0.51 -15.95 -9.35
C THR A 53 1.74 -16.81 -9.08
N TYR A 54 2.72 -16.27 -8.34
CA TYR A 54 4.04 -16.89 -8.29
C TYR A 54 4.33 -17.68 -7.01
N LEU A 55 3.73 -17.34 -5.86
CA LEU A 55 4.09 -18.01 -4.60
C LEU A 55 3.79 -19.52 -4.61
N ALA A 56 2.71 -19.95 -5.28
CA ALA A 56 2.36 -21.37 -5.37
C ALA A 56 3.41 -22.18 -6.15
N GLU A 57 3.92 -21.60 -7.24
CA GLU A 57 4.96 -22.20 -8.07
C GLU A 57 6.29 -22.25 -7.31
N TYR A 58 6.69 -21.13 -6.69
CA TYR A 58 7.92 -21.07 -5.90
C TYR A 58 7.89 -22.00 -4.69
N ALA A 59 6.78 -22.09 -3.96
CA ALA A 59 6.64 -23.02 -2.84
C ALA A 59 6.75 -24.49 -3.26
N THR A 60 6.35 -24.81 -4.49
CA THR A 60 6.50 -26.17 -5.05
C THR A 60 7.94 -26.46 -5.43
N LEU A 61 8.63 -25.49 -6.05
CA LEU A 61 10.06 -25.60 -6.36
C LEU A 61 10.91 -25.71 -5.09
N GLU A 62 10.67 -24.87 -4.07
CA GLU A 62 11.38 -24.93 -2.78
C GLU A 62 11.23 -26.30 -2.12
N ARG A 63 10.01 -26.84 -2.07
CA ARG A 63 9.76 -28.19 -1.53
C ARG A 63 10.58 -29.24 -2.28
N ARG A 64 10.64 -29.15 -3.60
CA ARG A 64 11.42 -30.09 -4.43
C ARG A 64 12.91 -29.98 -4.12
N ILE A 65 13.48 -28.77 -4.07
CA ILE A 65 14.90 -28.57 -3.75
C ILE A 65 15.23 -29.13 -2.37
N ARG A 66 14.39 -28.87 -1.36
CA ARG A 66 14.59 -29.40 0.00
C ARG A 66 14.53 -30.93 0.08
N GLN A 67 13.84 -31.58 -0.85
CA GLN A 67 13.72 -33.04 -0.91
C GLN A 67 14.86 -33.72 -1.67
N VAL A 68 15.70 -32.99 -2.41
CA VAL A 68 16.85 -33.59 -3.10
C VAL A 68 18.02 -33.74 -2.11
N PRO A 69 18.45 -34.97 -1.77
CA PRO A 69 19.58 -35.16 -0.87
C PRO A 69 20.88 -34.64 -1.52
N PRO A 70 21.84 -34.12 -0.72
CA PRO A 70 23.10 -33.62 -1.25
C PRO A 70 23.83 -34.74 -2.02
N ARG A 71 24.28 -34.40 -3.23
CA ARG A 71 25.04 -35.32 -4.09
C ARG A 71 26.36 -35.66 -3.37
N LYS A 72 26.49 -36.89 -2.87
CA LYS A 72 27.75 -37.36 -2.25
C LYS A 72 28.87 -37.24 -3.29
N ARG A 73 29.88 -36.42 -2.97
CA ARG A 73 31.17 -36.37 -3.68
C ARG A 73 32.02 -37.54 -3.28
#